data_AF-A0A7X0MGM2-F1
#
_entry.id   AF-A0A7X0MGM2-F1
#
_cell.length_a   1.000
_cell.length_b   1.000
_cell.length_c   1.000
_cell.angle_alpha   90.00
_cell.angle_beta   90.00
_cell.angle_gamma   90.00
#
_symmetry.space_group_name_H-M   'P 1'
#
loop_
_entity.id
_entity.type
_entity.pdbx_description
1 polymer ?
#
loop_
_entity_poly.entity_id
_entity_poly.type
_entity_poly.pdbx_seq_one_letter_code
_entity_poly.pdbx_strand_id
1 'polypeptide(L)'
;MSIKELLLNGTSFLLLMKEYAVDIADIKIKDEDVLNVQFLQHPQVTKESICIEGKNKDGIINFFGTLHYNLRSKLAVFEMQGFERSAVQELT
;
A
#
# COMPACT_ATOMS: atom_id res chain seq x y z
N MET A 1 -3.23 -9.74 -11.85
CA MET A 1 -3.68 -9.07 -10.63
C MET A 1 -2.56 -8.16 -10.19
N SER A 2 -2.87 -6.90 -9.88
CA SER A 2 -1.89 -5.97 -9.32
C SER A 2 -1.70 -6.21 -7.83
N ILE A 3 -0.61 -5.70 -7.27
CA ILE A 3 -0.35 -5.72 -5.82
C ILE A 3 -1.49 -5.03 -5.07
N LYS A 4 -1.99 -3.91 -5.59
CA LYS A 4 -3.12 -3.18 -5.02
C LYS A 4 -4.35 -4.07 -4.88
N GLU A 5 -4.72 -4.82 -5.92
CA GLU A 5 -5.87 -5.74 -5.85
C GLU A 5 -5.69 -6.82 -4.79
N LEU A 6 -4.48 -7.36 -4.63
CA LEU A 6 -4.20 -8.40 -3.65
C LEU A 6 -4.22 -7.86 -2.22
N LEU A 7 -3.72 -6.66 -1.99
CA LEU A 7 -3.84 -5.98 -0.69
C LEU A 7 -5.30 -5.69 -0.34
N LEU A 8 -6.11 -5.26 -1.32
CA LEU A 8 -7.53 -5.00 -1.11
C LEU A 8 -8.36 -6.28 -0.83
N ASN A 9 -7.86 -7.46 -1.19
CA ASN A 9 -8.45 -8.73 -0.78
C ASN A 9 -8.11 -9.11 0.68
N GLY A 10 -7.14 -8.44 1.30
CA GLY A 10 -6.71 -8.69 2.67
C GLY A 10 -7.52 -7.90 3.69
N THR A 11 -8.19 -8.60 4.61
CA THR A 11 -8.99 -7.97 5.69
C THR A 11 -8.17 -6.99 6.54
N SER A 12 -6.92 -7.33 6.87
CA SER A 12 -6.05 -6.48 7.69
C SER A 12 -5.76 -5.13 7.03
N PHE A 13 -5.57 -5.12 5.70
CA PHE A 13 -5.31 -3.89 4.96
C PHE A 13 -6.55 -3.00 4.88
N LEU A 14 -7.73 -3.60 4.63
CA LEU A 14 -9.00 -2.86 4.64
C LEU A 14 -9.31 -2.24 6.01
N LEU A 15 -9.02 -2.95 7.10
CA LEU A 15 -9.16 -2.43 8.45
C LEU A 15 -8.23 -1.24 8.71
N LEU A 16 -6.98 -1.32 8.25
CA LEU A 16 -6.04 -0.21 8.33
C LEU A 16 -6.55 1.02 7.58
N MET A 17 -7.02 0.87 6.34
CA MET A 17 -7.56 2.00 5.58
C MET A 17 -8.75 2.65 6.28
N LYS A 18 -9.63 1.82 6.86
CA LYS A 18 -10.78 2.29 7.65
C LYS A 18 -10.36 3.03 8.92
N GLU A 19 -9.35 2.54 9.64
CA GLU A 19 -8.81 3.17 10.86
C GLU A 19 -8.35 4.61 10.58
N TYR A 20 -7.75 4.85 9.42
CA TYR A 20 -7.25 6.17 9.01
C TYR A 20 -8.24 6.95 8.13
N ALA A 21 -9.47 6.46 7.96
CA ALA A 21 -10.50 7.04 7.10
C ALA A 21 -10.04 7.33 5.66
N VAL A 22 -9.18 6.45 5.12
CA VAL A 22 -8.68 6.52 3.74
C VAL A 22 -9.62 5.75 2.82
N ASP A 23 -10.05 6.38 1.72
CA ASP A 23 -10.80 5.69 0.68
C ASP A 23 -9.87 4.79 -0.14
N ILE A 24 -10.30 3.55 -0.42
CA ILE A 24 -9.57 2.59 -1.25
C ILE A 24 -9.33 3.10 -2.68
N ALA A 25 -10.22 3.97 -3.17
CA ALA A 25 -10.08 4.62 -4.46
C ALA A 25 -8.87 5.56 -4.51
N ASP A 26 -8.53 6.20 -3.38
CA ASP A 26 -7.45 7.18 -3.25
C ASP A 26 -6.09 6.56 -2.92
N ILE A 27 -6.01 5.24 -2.76
CA ILE A 27 -4.76 4.54 -2.46
C ILE A 27 -3.86 4.50 -3.69
N LYS A 28 -2.59 4.88 -3.50
CA LYS A 28 -1.52 4.74 -4.48
C LYS A 28 -0.28 4.11 -3.83
N ILE A 29 0.26 3.05 -4.45
CA ILE A 29 1.55 2.49 -4.05
C ILE A 29 2.61 3.23 -4.88
N LYS A 30 3.55 3.95 -4.25
CA LYS A 30 4.44 4.88 -4.97
C LYS A 30 5.33 4.20 -6.01
N ASP A 31 5.77 2.98 -5.73
CA ASP A 31 6.71 2.22 -6.58
C ASP A 31 6.05 0.99 -7.25
N GLU A 32 4.72 1.02 -7.48
CA GLU A 32 3.96 -0.15 -7.96
C GLU A 32 4.53 -0.77 -9.25
N ASP A 33 4.97 0.06 -10.20
CA ASP A 33 5.52 -0.41 -11.48
C ASP A 33 6.86 -1.13 -11.30
N VAL A 34 7.73 -0.61 -10.43
CA VAL A 34 9.04 -1.21 -10.13
C VAL A 34 8.84 -2.54 -9.39
N LEU A 35 7.93 -2.55 -8.42
CA LEU A 35 7.58 -3.74 -7.65
C LEU A 35 7.00 -4.84 -8.55
N ASN A 36 6.11 -4.48 -9.48
CA ASN A 36 5.55 -5.44 -10.44
C ASN A 36 6.64 -6.10 -11.30
N VAL A 37 7.65 -5.34 -11.74
CA VAL A 37 8.78 -5.90 -12.51
C VAL A 37 9.67 -6.80 -11.64
N GLN A 38 10.00 -6.37 -10.43
CA GLN A 38 10.84 -7.14 -9.50
C GLN A 38 10.17 -8.46 -9.09
N PHE A 39 8.87 -8.46 -8.84
CA PHE A 39 8.12 -9.66 -8.45
C PHE A 39 7.94 -10.66 -9.58
N LEU A 40 7.91 -10.20 -10.84
CA LEU A 40 7.95 -11.12 -12.00
C LEU A 40 9.30 -11.84 -12.12
N GLN A 41 10.39 -11.18 -11.70
CA GLN A 41 11.74 -11.73 -11.74
C GLN A 41 12.04 -12.67 -10.55
N HIS A 42 11.39 -12.44 -9.40
CA HIS A 42 11.58 -13.21 -8.18
C HIS A 42 10.24 -13.75 -7.64
N PRO A 43 9.72 -14.86 -8.19
CA PRO A 43 8.40 -15.39 -7.85
C PRO A 43 8.31 -16.00 -6.43
N GLN A 44 9.45 -16.09 -5.73
CA GLN A 44 9.54 -16.59 -4.36
C GLN A 44 9.37 -15.43 -3.38
N VAL A 45 8.74 -15.74 -2.23
CA VAL A 45 8.33 -14.79 -1.19
C VAL A 45 9.29 -13.62 -1.06
N THR A 46 8.83 -12.44 -1.47
CA THR A 46 9.63 -11.22 -1.51
C THR A 46 9.14 -10.30 -0.39
N LYS A 47 10.09 -9.61 0.25
CA LYS A 47 9.83 -8.63 1.29
C LYS A 47 10.42 -7.30 0.83
N GLU A 48 9.56 -6.36 0.53
CA GLU A 48 9.98 -5.05 0.04
C GLU A 48 9.46 -3.95 0.95
N SER A 49 10.29 -2.96 1.24
CA SER A 49 9.84 -1.75 1.91
C SER A 49 9.09 -0.88 0.92
N ILE A 50 7.84 -0.54 1.23
CA ILE A 50 6.98 0.23 0.34
C ILE A 50 6.36 1.44 1.03
N CYS A 51 6.00 2.43 0.24
CA CYS A 51 5.18 3.56 0.67
C CYS A 51 3.80 3.47 0.00
N ILE A 52 2.76 3.49 0.83
CA ILE A 52 1.37 3.56 0.39
C ILE A 52 0.84 4.94 0.74
N GLU A 53 0.53 5.72 -0.28
CA GLU A 53 -0.13 7.01 -0.15
C GLU A 53 -1.65 6.78 -0.12
N GLY A 54 -2.31 7.40 0.85
CA GLY A 54 -3.76 7.49 0.93
C GLY A 54 -4.18 8.94 1.15
N LYS A 55 -5.44 9.25 0.80
CA LYS A 55 -6.03 10.56 1.07
C LYS A 55 -7.24 10.39 1.98
N ASN A 56 -7.40 11.34 2.87
CA ASN A 56 -8.62 11.51 3.65
C ASN A 56 -8.96 13.00 3.78
N LYS A 57 -10.04 13.31 4.49
CA LYS A 57 -10.49 14.70 4.72
C LYS A 57 -9.44 15.60 5.41
N ASP A 58 -8.47 15.01 6.12
CA ASP A 58 -7.48 15.73 6.91
C ASP A 58 -6.15 15.91 6.14
N GLY A 59 -6.01 15.28 4.97
CA GLY A 59 -4.82 15.42 4.12
C GLY A 59 -4.36 14.16 3.42
N ILE A 60 -3.07 14.16 3.09
CA ILE A 60 -2.36 13.00 2.54
C ILE A 60 -1.73 12.26 3.71
N ILE A 61 -1.91 10.94 3.73
CA ILE A 61 -1.28 10.03 4.68
C ILE A 61 -0.36 9.10 3.90
N ASN A 62 0.91 9.06 4.29
CA ASN A 62 1.88 8.11 3.74
C ASN A 62 2.12 7.01 4.77
N PHE A 63 1.74 5.78 4.46
CA PHE A 63 2.05 4.60 5.25
C PHE A 63 3.37 4.00 4.79
N PHE A 64 4.25 3.73 5.74
CA PHE A 64 5.54 3.07 5.50
C PHE A 64 5.52 1.70 6.14
N GLY A 65 5.97 0.69 5.41
CA GLY A 65 5.97 -0.66 5.92
C GLY A 65 6.57 -1.66 4.95
N THR A 66 6.45 -2.93 5.32
CA THR A 66 6.94 -4.05 4.49
C THR A 66 5.77 -4.72 3.79
N LEU A 67 5.89 -4.87 2.48
CA LEU A 67 5.05 -5.72 1.66
C LEU A 67 5.61 -7.13 1.66
N HIS A 68 4.86 -8.06 2.23
CA HIS A 68 5.12 -9.49 2.11
C HIS A 68 4.27 -10.02 0.96
N TYR A 69 4.93 -10.51 -0.08
CA TYR A 69 4.27 -10.94 -1.30
C TYR A 69 4.59 -12.39 -1.66
N ASN A 70 3.56 -13.14 -2.09
CA ASN A 70 3.71 -14.48 -2.63
C ASN A 70 2.87 -14.65 -3.90
N LEU A 71 3.55 -14.71 -5.05
CA LEU A 71 2.94 -14.88 -6.38
C LEU A 71 2.21 -16.23 -6.51
N ARG A 72 2.76 -17.30 -5.91
CA ARG A 72 2.20 -18.66 -6.00
C ARG A 72 0.87 -18.77 -5.27
N SER A 73 0.78 -18.22 -4.06
CA SER A 73 -0.46 -18.21 -3.28
C SER A 73 -1.35 -17.00 -3.58
N LYS A 74 -0.92 -16.09 -4.46
CA LYS A 74 -1.60 -14.82 -4.78
C LYS A 74 -1.97 -14.05 -3.50
N LEU A 75 -1.00 -13.94 -2.59
CA LEU A 75 -1.20 -13.29 -1.30
C LEU A 75 -0.28 -12.08 -1.19
N ALA A 76 -0.83 -10.97 -0.73
CA ALA A 76 -0.09 -9.77 -0.35
C ALA A 76 -0.51 -9.35 1.06
N VAL A 77 0.46 -9.06 1.91
CA VAL A 77 0.23 -8.53 3.26
C VAL A 77 1.10 -7.30 3.44
N PHE A 78 0.49 -6.20 3.86
CA PHE A 78 1.22 -4.99 4.23
C PHE A 78 1.33 -4.92 5.75
N GLU A 79 2.56 -4.88 6.24
CA GLU A 79 2.90 -4.70 7.65
C GLU A 79 3.35 -3.26 7.88
N MET A 80 2.46 -2.43 8.43
CA MET A 80 2.75 -1.03 8.72
C MET A 80 3.78 -0.89 9.84
N GLN A 81 4.79 -0.04 9.62
CA GLN A 81 5.82 0.31 10.59
C GLN A 81 5.68 1.74 11.10
N GLY A 82 5.11 2.63 10.27
CA GLY A 82 4.86 4.01 10.64
C GLY A 82 4.02 4.72 9.58
N PHE A 83 3.64 5.97 9.88
CA PHE A 83 2.94 6.83 8.93
C PHE A 83 3.32 8.29 9.14
N GLU A 84 3.21 9.07 8.08
CA GLU A 84 3.32 10.53 8.10
C GLU A 84 2.04 11.16 7.55
N ARG A 85 1.65 12.31 8.12
CA ARG A 85 0.53 13.11 7.60
C ARG A 85 1.06 14.43 7.07
N SER A 86 0.62 14.80 5.89
CA SER A 86 0.86 16.12 5.31
C SER A 86 -0.48 16.79 5.08
N ALA A 87 -0.62 18.03 5.57
CA ALA A 87 -1.80 18.84 5.27
C ALA A 87 -1.93 19.02 3.75
N VAL A 88 -3.17 19.04 3.23
CA VAL A 88 -3.37 19.56 1.87
C VAL A 88 -2.97 21.03 1.92
N GLN A 89 -1.82 21.35 1.34
CA GLN A 89 -1.47 22.73 1.08
C GLN A 89 -2.40 23.17 -0.06
N GLU A 90 -3.55 23.75 0.28
CA GLU A 90 -4.33 24.51 -0.70
C GLU A 90 -3.43 25.64 -1.19
N LEU A 91 -2.83 25.45 -2.37
CA LEU A 91 -2.16 26.52 -3.09
C LEU A 91 -3.24 27.53 -3.47
N THR A 92 -3.34 28.60 -2.69
CA THR A 92 -4.11 29.83 -2.98
C THR A 92 -3.66 30.49 -4.27
#